data_AF-A0A2P2LZU3-F1
#
_entry.id   AF-A0A2P2LZU3-F1
#
_cell.length_a   1.000
_cell.length_b   1.000
_cell.length_c   1.000
_cell.angle_alpha   90.00
_cell.angle_beta   90.00
_cell.angle_gamma   90.00
#
_symmetry.space_group_name_H-M   'P 1'
#
loop_
_entity.id
_entity.type
_entity.pdbx_description
1 polymer ?
#
loop_
_entity_poly.entity_id
_entity_poly.type
_entity_poly.pdbx_seq_one_letter_code
_entity_poly.pdbx_strand_id
1 'polypeptide(L)'
;MSNNTTSSSAAANGSADSAAPRRNTKRPKYSRFTQQELPACKPILTPKWVISAFMFVSIVFIPIGVAALLASRDVVEIVDRYDTLCIPSQNRTDKVGYIQSSVDKTCTRSLNVTKHMKQPIYVYYQLDNFYQNHRRYVKSRNDAQLKNPGDQNETSGCKPENIVNGMAIVPCGLIAWSLFNDTYSFSHNNSDLTVNKKHISWKSDRDHKFGKQVYPKNFQTGGIIGGARLDESIPVSLLELDILFRVL
;
A
#
# COMPACT_ATOMS: atom_id res chain seq x y z
N MET A 1 50.84 -46.02 -17.50
CA MET A 1 51.06 -46.74 -18.76
C MET A 1 50.54 -45.84 -19.87
N SER A 2 51.38 -44.90 -20.34
CA SER A 2 52.14 -44.97 -21.61
C SER A 2 51.25 -44.53 -22.79
N ASN A 3 51.58 -43.62 -23.71
CA ASN A 3 52.71 -42.72 -23.91
C ASN A 3 52.29 -41.66 -24.96
N ASN A 4 52.97 -40.51 -24.97
CA ASN A 4 52.89 -39.42 -25.95
C ASN A 4 53.00 -39.85 -27.42
N THR A 5 52.40 -39.08 -28.33
CA THR A 5 53.10 -38.67 -29.57
C THR A 5 52.61 -37.31 -30.09
N THR A 6 53.47 -36.31 -29.95
CA THR A 6 53.47 -35.03 -30.67
C THR A 6 54.07 -35.25 -32.06
N SER A 7 53.49 -34.65 -33.10
CA SER A 7 54.19 -34.46 -34.37
C SER A 7 53.82 -33.10 -34.99
N SER A 8 54.81 -32.21 -34.95
CA SER A 8 54.88 -30.98 -35.73
C SER A 8 55.43 -31.28 -37.12
N SER A 9 54.87 -30.64 -38.15
CA SER A 9 55.53 -30.36 -39.43
C SER A 9 54.76 -29.20 -40.07
N ALA A 10 55.33 -28.00 -40.04
CA ALA A 10 56.23 -27.44 -41.04
C ALA A 10 55.45 -26.81 -42.22
N ALA A 11 55.63 -25.50 -42.35
CA ALA A 11 55.14 -24.69 -43.43
C ALA A 11 55.68 -25.18 -44.78
N ALA A 12 54.80 -25.26 -45.78
CA ALA A 12 55.19 -25.28 -47.18
C ALA A 12 54.28 -24.34 -47.95
N ASN A 13 54.95 -23.42 -48.64
CA ASN A 13 54.42 -22.33 -49.43
C ASN A 13 53.96 -22.86 -50.80
N GLY A 14 52.86 -22.31 -51.31
CA GLY A 14 52.57 -22.27 -52.75
C GLY A 14 51.71 -23.40 -53.32
N SER A 15 50.45 -23.10 -53.61
CA SER A 15 50.06 -22.94 -55.02
C SER A 15 48.76 -22.16 -55.09
N ALA A 16 48.76 -21.17 -55.99
CA ALA A 16 47.64 -20.28 -56.24
C ALA A 16 46.57 -21.04 -57.02
N ASP A 17 45.53 -21.50 -56.31
CA ASP A 17 44.25 -21.77 -56.96
C ASP A 17 43.31 -20.59 -56.75
N SER A 18 43.03 -19.96 -57.89
CA SER A 18 42.12 -18.86 -58.11
C SER A 18 40.90 -18.91 -57.20
N ALA A 19 40.67 -17.80 -56.50
CA ALA A 19 39.53 -17.55 -55.64
C ALA A 19 38.21 -17.86 -56.36
N ALA A 20 37.62 -19.02 -56.06
CA ALA A 20 36.22 -19.27 -56.33
C ALA A 20 35.39 -18.21 -55.57
N PRO A 21 34.41 -17.54 -56.21
CA PRO A 21 33.63 -16.52 -55.53
C PRO A 21 32.91 -17.17 -54.34
N ARG A 22 33.16 -16.66 -53.12
CA ARG A 22 32.44 -17.08 -51.92
C ARG A 22 30.96 -16.83 -52.17
N ARG A 23 30.25 -17.90 -52.52
CA ARG A 23 28.81 -17.91 -52.76
C ARG A 23 28.15 -17.36 -51.49
N ASN A 24 27.55 -16.17 -51.56
CA ASN A 24 26.86 -15.56 -50.44
C ASN A 24 25.65 -16.44 -50.10
N THR A 25 25.84 -17.38 -49.17
CA THR A 25 24.78 -18.31 -48.81
C THR A 25 23.78 -17.56 -47.95
N LYS A 26 22.52 -17.48 -48.39
CA LYS A 26 21.39 -17.04 -47.55
C LYS A 26 21.06 -18.01 -46.41
N ARG A 27 21.89 -19.04 -46.21
CA ARG A 27 21.71 -20.05 -45.17
C ARG A 27 22.06 -19.41 -43.83
N PRO A 28 21.12 -19.37 -42.87
CA PRO A 28 21.40 -18.85 -41.54
C PRO A 28 22.50 -19.66 -40.87
N LYS A 29 23.33 -18.98 -40.07
CA LYS A 29 24.42 -19.60 -39.31
C LYS A 29 23.84 -20.67 -38.38
N TYR A 30 24.35 -21.89 -38.50
CA TYR A 30 23.91 -23.01 -37.67
C TYR A 30 24.30 -22.77 -36.22
N SER A 31 23.31 -22.71 -35.33
CA SER A 31 23.48 -22.79 -33.89
C SER A 31 22.29 -23.56 -33.30
N ARG A 32 22.48 -24.20 -32.15
CA ARG A 32 21.37 -24.89 -31.45
C ARG A 32 20.19 -23.96 -31.16
N PHE A 33 20.45 -22.67 -30.98
CA PHE A 33 19.42 -21.66 -30.82
C PHE A 33 18.67 -21.38 -32.14
N THR A 34 19.38 -21.18 -33.26
CA THR A 34 18.75 -20.90 -34.56
C THR A 34 18.02 -22.10 -35.15
N GLN A 35 18.37 -23.31 -34.71
CA GLN A 35 17.71 -24.56 -35.11
C GLN A 35 16.66 -25.04 -34.10
N GLN A 36 16.46 -24.32 -32.99
CA GLN A 36 15.53 -24.71 -31.91
C GLN A 36 15.85 -26.09 -31.29
N GLU A 37 17.13 -26.47 -31.28
CA GLU A 37 17.66 -27.72 -30.73
C GLU A 37 18.32 -27.50 -29.34
N LEU A 38 17.85 -26.49 -28.60
CA LEU A 38 18.31 -26.28 -27.23
C LEU A 38 17.85 -27.44 -26.33
N PRO A 39 18.67 -27.85 -25.34
CA PRO A 39 18.25 -28.84 -24.37
C PRO A 39 17.07 -28.29 -23.58
N ALA A 40 15.92 -28.97 -23.67
CA ALA A 40 14.71 -28.61 -22.96
C ALA A 40 14.25 -29.81 -22.11
N CYS A 41 13.92 -29.55 -20.85
CA CYS A 41 13.19 -30.52 -20.04
C CYS A 41 11.71 -30.46 -20.45
N LYS A 42 11.16 -31.58 -20.91
CA LYS A 42 9.75 -31.71 -21.29
C LYS A 42 9.05 -32.63 -20.28
N PRO A 43 8.59 -32.12 -19.13
CA PRO A 43 7.95 -32.95 -18.13
C PRO A 43 6.63 -33.49 -18.68
N ILE A 44 6.50 -34.81 -18.73
CA ILE A 44 5.25 -35.48 -19.09
C ILE A 44 4.47 -35.68 -17.79
N LEU A 45 3.36 -34.95 -17.64
CA LEU A 45 2.46 -35.02 -16.49
C LEU A 45 1.65 -36.32 -16.53
N THR A 46 2.24 -37.41 -16.05
CA THR A 46 1.51 -38.68 -15.91
C THR A 46 0.57 -38.62 -14.70
N PRO A 47 -0.58 -39.33 -14.73
CA PRO A 47 -1.56 -39.28 -13.64
C PRO A 47 -0.98 -39.59 -12.25
N LYS A 48 -0.05 -40.55 -12.17
CA LYS A 48 0.61 -40.92 -10.89
C LYS A 48 1.40 -39.76 -10.29
N TRP A 49 2.16 -39.03 -11.11
CA TRP A 49 2.92 -37.86 -10.66
C TRP A 49 2.00 -36.74 -10.15
N VAL A 50 0.92 -36.48 -10.88
CA VAL A 50 -0.06 -35.44 -10.53
C VAL A 50 -0.79 -35.77 -9.23
N ILE A 51 -1.25 -37.02 -9.06
CA ILE A 51 -1.91 -37.47 -7.84
C ILE A 51 -0.98 -37.34 -6.63
N SER A 52 0.27 -37.79 -6.74
CA SER A 52 1.24 -37.66 -5.64
C SER A 52 1.53 -36.20 -5.28
N ALA A 53 1.67 -35.33 -6.28
CA ALA A 53 1.88 -33.90 -6.05
C ALA A 53 0.69 -33.26 -5.32
N PHE A 54 -0.56 -33.54 -5.73
CA PHE A 54 -1.74 -33.03 -5.05
C PHE A 54 -1.92 -33.58 -3.65
N MET A 55 -1.61 -34.86 -3.42
CA MET A 55 -1.61 -35.45 -2.08
C MET A 55 -0.61 -34.75 -1.17
N PHE A 56 0.60 -34.49 -1.66
CA PHE A 56 1.62 -33.75 -0.91
C PHE A 56 1.16 -32.33 -0.57
N VAL A 57 0.66 -31.57 -1.55
CA VAL A 57 0.13 -30.22 -1.33
C VAL A 57 -1.01 -30.24 -0.31
N SER A 58 -1.91 -31.22 -0.37
CA SER A 58 -3.03 -31.35 0.56
C SER A 58 -2.56 -31.63 1.99
N ILE A 59 -1.63 -32.57 2.16
CA ILE A 59 -1.05 -32.91 3.48
C ILE A 59 -0.37 -31.69 4.12
N VAL A 60 0.21 -30.80 3.33
CA VAL A 60 0.84 -29.56 3.84
C VAL A 60 -0.19 -28.47 4.10
N PHE A 61 -1.15 -28.25 3.20
CA PHE A 61 -2.09 -27.12 3.31
C PHE A 61 -3.25 -27.36 4.27
N ILE A 62 -3.68 -28.62 4.49
CA ILE A 62 -4.73 -28.93 5.47
C ILE A 62 -4.32 -28.48 6.89
N PRO A 63 -3.17 -28.89 7.46
CA PRO A 63 -2.78 -28.47 8.81
C PRO A 63 -2.53 -26.96 8.90
N ILE A 64 -1.94 -26.35 7.87
CA ILE A 64 -1.77 -24.89 7.80
C ILE A 64 -3.14 -24.18 7.82
N GLY A 65 -4.09 -24.67 7.03
CA GLY A 65 -5.45 -24.13 6.98
C GLY A 65 -6.21 -24.29 8.30
N VAL A 66 -6.08 -25.44 8.97
CA VAL A 66 -6.67 -25.67 10.29
C VAL A 66 -6.06 -24.72 11.33
N ALA A 67 -4.73 -24.59 11.36
CA ALA A 67 -4.06 -23.68 12.28
C ALA A 67 -4.47 -22.21 12.04
N ALA A 68 -4.53 -21.78 10.78
CA ALA A 68 -4.98 -20.44 10.41
C ALA A 68 -6.46 -20.20 10.79
N LEU A 69 -7.33 -21.20 10.63
CA LEU A 69 -8.74 -21.11 10.98
C LEU A 69 -8.95 -20.99 12.50
N LEU A 70 -8.20 -21.77 13.29
CA LEU A 70 -8.25 -21.66 14.75
C LEU A 70 -7.75 -20.28 15.20
N ALA A 71 -6.60 -19.84 14.68
CA ALA A 71 -6.06 -18.51 14.98
C ALA A 71 -7.04 -17.39 14.59
N SER A 72 -7.75 -17.52 13.47
CA SER A 72 -8.75 -16.54 13.02
C SER A 72 -10.00 -16.50 13.89
N ARG A 73 -10.42 -17.64 14.47
CA ARG A 73 -11.61 -17.73 15.34
C ARG A 73 -11.36 -17.19 16.75
N ASP A 74 -10.10 -17.16 17.17
CA ASP A 74 -9.70 -16.63 18.48
C ASP A 74 -9.70 -15.09 18.51
N VAL A 75 -9.73 -14.43 17.35
CA VAL A 75 -9.83 -12.96 17.27
C VAL A 75 -11.22 -12.52 17.71
N VAL A 76 -11.27 -11.66 18.73
CA VAL A 76 -12.50 -11.01 19.19
C VAL A 76 -12.58 -9.63 18.54
N GLU A 77 -13.65 -9.39 17.80
CA GLU A 77 -13.93 -8.12 17.12
C GLU A 77 -15.30 -7.59 17.53
N ILE A 78 -15.41 -6.27 17.68
CA ILE A 78 -16.66 -5.57 17.96
C ILE A 78 -16.81 -4.46 16.93
N VAL A 79 -17.92 -4.49 16.20
CA VAL A 79 -18.26 -3.49 15.19
C VAL A 79 -19.53 -2.76 15.63
N ASP A 80 -19.44 -1.44 15.84
CA ASP A 80 -20.59 -0.57 16.12
C ASP A 80 -20.70 0.52 15.06
N ARG A 81 -21.85 0.55 14.38
CA ARG A 81 -22.14 1.52 13.33
C ARG A 81 -22.87 2.71 13.93
N TYR A 82 -22.23 3.88 13.92
CA TYR A 82 -22.72 5.08 14.63
C TYR A 82 -23.26 6.19 13.72
N ASP A 83 -23.14 6.07 12.39
CA ASP A 83 -23.51 7.10 11.40
C ASP A 83 -24.98 7.56 11.44
N THR A 84 -25.91 6.69 11.87
CA THR A 84 -27.35 7.00 11.99
C THR A 84 -27.83 7.13 13.43
N LEU A 85 -27.06 6.57 14.37
CA LEU A 85 -27.41 6.50 15.78
C LEU A 85 -26.95 7.75 16.54
N CYS A 86 -25.89 8.41 16.04
CA CYS A 86 -25.42 9.69 16.57
C CYS A 86 -26.10 10.92 15.95
N ILE A 87 -27.02 10.72 15.00
CA ILE A 87 -27.81 11.78 14.40
C ILE A 87 -29.25 11.70 14.96
N PRO A 88 -29.76 12.79 15.58
CA PRO A 88 -31.15 12.86 16.05
C PRO A 88 -32.14 12.54 14.93
N SER A 89 -33.26 11.88 15.26
CA SER A 89 -34.24 11.41 14.27
C SER A 89 -34.75 12.52 13.34
N GLN A 90 -34.91 13.74 13.87
CA GLN A 90 -35.37 14.92 13.13
C GLN A 90 -34.37 15.41 12.06
N ASN A 91 -33.09 15.11 12.23
CA ASN A 91 -32.00 15.59 11.38
C ASN A 91 -31.45 14.50 10.45
N ARG A 92 -32.07 13.32 10.40
CA ARG A 92 -31.59 12.20 9.57
C ARG A 92 -31.77 12.43 8.07
N THR A 93 -32.72 13.28 7.69
CA THR A 93 -32.97 13.67 6.29
C THR A 93 -31.93 14.66 5.78
N ASP A 94 -31.48 15.58 6.63
CA ASP A 94 -30.41 16.54 6.34
C ASP A 94 -29.19 16.33 7.25
N LYS A 95 -28.45 15.26 6.96
CA LYS A 95 -27.22 14.92 7.70
C LYS A 95 -26.14 16.00 7.54
N VAL A 96 -26.05 16.62 6.37
CA VAL A 96 -25.01 17.62 6.07
C VAL A 96 -25.27 18.90 6.87
N GLY A 97 -26.52 19.38 6.88
CA GLY A 97 -26.90 20.53 7.70
C GLY A 97 -26.67 20.29 9.19
N TYR A 98 -26.94 19.08 9.70
CA TYR A 98 -26.63 18.72 11.08
C TYR A 98 -25.13 18.77 11.39
N ILE A 99 -24.29 18.20 10.52
CA ILE A 99 -22.83 18.21 10.68
C ILE A 99 -22.29 19.65 10.65
N GLN A 100 -22.85 20.52 9.81
CA GLN A 100 -22.43 21.92 9.69
C GLN A 100 -22.97 22.83 10.81
N SER A 101 -23.97 22.38 11.57
CA SER A 101 -24.54 23.15 12.67
C SER A 101 -23.56 23.32 13.83
N SER A 102 -23.78 24.32 14.68
CA SER A 102 -22.99 24.57 15.89
C SER A 102 -23.40 23.71 17.09
N VAL A 103 -24.34 22.78 16.92
CA VAL A 103 -24.86 21.92 18.00
C VAL A 103 -23.77 20.94 18.44
N ASP A 104 -23.78 20.57 19.72
CA ASP A 104 -22.94 19.51 20.25
C ASP A 104 -23.28 18.17 19.57
N LYS A 105 -22.25 17.47 19.10
CA LYS A 105 -22.35 16.22 18.35
C LYS A 105 -21.83 15.03 19.16
N THR A 106 -21.55 15.26 20.45
CA THR A 106 -21.11 14.20 21.36
C THR A 106 -22.14 13.08 21.39
N CYS A 107 -21.68 11.86 21.13
CA CYS A 107 -22.52 10.69 21.02
C CYS A 107 -21.95 9.55 21.86
N THR A 108 -22.75 9.07 22.81
CA THR A 108 -22.36 7.94 23.67
C THR A 108 -22.94 6.65 23.11
N ARG A 109 -22.07 5.66 22.94
CA ARG A 109 -22.41 4.32 22.46
C ARG A 109 -22.03 3.28 23.51
N SER A 110 -22.92 2.32 23.77
CA SER A 110 -22.65 1.21 24.67
C SER A 110 -22.27 -0.02 23.86
N LEU A 111 -21.02 -0.48 24.03
CA LEU A 111 -20.49 -1.66 23.35
C LEU A 111 -20.58 -2.87 24.28
N ASN A 112 -21.10 -4.00 23.78
CA ASN A 112 -21.17 -5.23 24.56
C ASN A 112 -19.99 -6.15 24.21
N VAL A 113 -19.09 -6.36 25.17
CA VAL A 113 -17.90 -7.21 25.04
C VAL A 113 -18.25 -8.62 25.53
N THR A 114 -18.62 -9.51 24.60
CA THR A 114 -19.09 -10.88 24.94
C THR A 114 -17.98 -11.83 25.35
N LYS A 115 -16.73 -11.55 24.96
CA LYS A 115 -15.54 -12.36 25.24
C LYS A 115 -14.40 -11.47 25.71
N HIS A 116 -13.57 -12.00 26.60
CA HIS A 116 -12.39 -11.28 27.08
C HIS A 116 -11.40 -10.99 25.92
N MET A 117 -11.11 -9.71 25.68
CA MET A 117 -10.15 -9.25 24.68
C MET A 117 -8.75 -9.17 25.31
N LYS A 118 -7.84 -10.06 24.91
CA LYS A 118 -6.45 -10.04 25.38
C LYS A 118 -5.69 -8.87 24.74
N GLN A 119 -4.91 -8.13 25.53
CA GLN A 119 -4.05 -7.06 25.02
C GLN A 119 -3.02 -7.56 23.98
N PRO A 120 -2.60 -6.73 23.01
CA PRO A 120 -3.04 -5.36 22.75
C PRO A 120 -4.40 -5.29 22.02
N ILE A 121 -5.22 -4.29 22.38
CA ILE A 121 -6.50 -4.00 21.72
C ILE A 121 -6.28 -2.85 20.74
N TYR A 122 -6.74 -3.04 19.50
CA TYR A 122 -6.67 -2.02 18.44
C TYR A 122 -8.06 -1.47 18.16
N VAL A 123 -8.13 -0.16 17.92
CA VAL A 123 -9.36 0.53 17.54
C VAL A 123 -9.21 0.98 16.09
N TYR A 124 -10.17 0.58 15.26
CA TYR A 124 -10.24 0.96 13.85
C TYR A 124 -11.53 1.72 13.60
N TYR A 125 -11.49 2.66 12.66
CA TYR A 125 -12.69 3.25 12.07
C TYR A 125 -12.88 2.67 10.67
N GLN A 126 -14.13 2.40 10.31
CA GLN A 126 -14.49 1.91 8.98
C GLN A 126 -15.31 2.96 8.27
N LEU A 127 -14.96 3.24 7.02
CA LEU A 127 -15.69 4.15 6.14
C LEU A 127 -16.26 3.36 4.96
N ASP A 128 -17.58 3.34 4.84
CA ASP A 128 -18.26 2.76 3.69
C ASP A 128 -18.54 3.83 2.62
N ASN A 129 -18.57 3.41 1.35
CA ASN A 129 -18.78 4.30 0.19
C ASN A 129 -17.78 5.47 0.08
N PHE A 130 -16.57 5.29 0.61
CA PHE A 130 -15.47 6.24 0.50
C PHE A 130 -14.37 5.70 -0.42
N TYR A 131 -14.35 6.17 -1.67
CA TYR A 131 -13.50 5.63 -2.73
C TYR A 131 -12.05 6.14 -2.69
N GLN A 132 -11.29 5.75 -1.67
CA GLN A 132 -9.87 6.11 -1.54
C GLN A 132 -9.02 5.58 -2.71
N ASN A 133 -9.46 4.49 -3.35
CA ASN A 133 -8.79 3.90 -4.51
C ASN A 133 -9.05 4.64 -5.82
N HIS A 134 -9.91 5.67 -5.83
CA HIS A 134 -10.20 6.40 -7.03
C HIS A 134 -8.94 7.09 -7.57
N ARG A 135 -8.63 6.89 -8.87
CA ARG A 135 -7.38 7.36 -9.50
C ARG A 135 -7.07 8.84 -9.24
N ARG A 136 -8.08 9.71 -9.25
CA ARG A 136 -7.88 11.15 -8.98
C ARG A 136 -7.60 11.43 -7.50
N TYR A 137 -8.18 10.65 -6.59
CA TYR A 137 -7.95 10.78 -5.16
C TYR A 137 -6.52 10.34 -4.81
N VAL A 138 -6.11 9.14 -5.24
CA VAL A 138 -4.75 8.61 -5.03
C VAL A 138 -3.66 9.53 -5.60
N LYS A 139 -3.92 10.15 -6.76
CA LYS A 139 -2.99 11.10 -7.39
C LYS A 139 -2.94 12.48 -6.74
N SER A 140 -3.93 12.83 -5.93
CA SER A 140 -4.05 14.17 -5.32
C SER A 140 -3.23 14.27 -4.05
N ARG A 141 -1.90 14.23 -4.23
CA ARG A 141 -0.86 14.48 -3.22
C ARG A 141 0.47 14.76 -3.92
N ASN A 142 1.45 15.30 -3.20
CA ASN A 142 2.81 15.46 -3.70
C ASN A 142 3.83 14.88 -2.71
N ASP A 143 4.50 13.80 -3.11
CA ASP A 143 5.42 13.07 -2.23
C ASP A 143 6.74 13.84 -1.98
N ALA A 144 7.16 14.72 -2.90
CA ALA A 144 8.34 15.58 -2.68
C ALA A 144 8.04 16.63 -1.60
N GLN A 145 6.88 17.30 -1.69
CA GLN A 145 6.39 18.25 -0.69
C GLN A 145 6.32 17.61 0.72
N LEU A 146 5.80 16.39 0.79
CA LEU A 146 5.62 15.64 2.04
C LEU A 146 6.95 15.20 2.67
N LYS A 147 8.01 15.09 1.87
CA LYS A 147 9.32 14.59 2.30
C LYS A 147 10.31 15.70 2.62
N ASN A 148 10.38 16.74 1.80
CA ASN A 148 11.42 17.76 1.86
C ASN A 148 10.83 19.15 2.18
N PRO A 149 11.38 19.87 3.18
CA PRO A 149 10.93 21.23 3.47
C PRO A 149 11.23 22.22 2.34
N GLY A 150 12.20 21.94 1.46
CA GLY A 150 12.50 22.79 0.29
C GLY A 150 11.43 22.72 -0.81
N ASP A 151 10.64 21.64 -0.85
CA ASP A 151 9.69 21.34 -1.93
C ASP A 151 8.26 21.78 -1.56
N GLN A 152 8.09 22.70 -0.61
CA GLN A 152 6.76 23.16 -0.14
C GLN A 152 5.88 23.70 -1.28
N ASN A 153 6.49 24.29 -2.31
CA ASN A 153 5.78 24.84 -3.47
C ASN A 153 5.49 23.80 -4.57
N GLU A 154 6.03 22.59 -4.46
CA GLU A 154 5.76 21.49 -5.38
C GLU A 154 4.36 20.93 -5.13
N THR A 155 3.39 21.50 -5.81
CA THR A 155 1.97 21.11 -5.69
C THR A 155 1.45 20.41 -6.95
N SER A 156 2.37 19.98 -7.82
CA SER A 156 2.04 19.21 -9.01
C SER A 156 1.31 17.91 -8.59
N GLY A 157 0.13 17.69 -9.15
CA GLY A 157 -0.74 16.55 -8.81
C GLY A 157 -1.79 16.83 -7.72
N CYS A 158 -1.61 17.84 -6.86
CA CYS A 158 -2.49 18.12 -5.72
C CYS A 158 -3.84 18.78 -6.03
N LYS A 159 -4.20 18.96 -7.31
CA LYS A 159 -5.49 19.59 -7.67
C LYS A 159 -6.67 18.77 -7.11
N PRO A 160 -7.76 19.43 -6.68
CA PRO A 160 -7.97 20.88 -6.63
C PRO A 160 -7.35 21.58 -5.41
N GLU A 161 -7.00 20.84 -4.35
CA GLU A 161 -6.52 21.39 -3.07
C GLU A 161 -5.00 21.64 -3.07
N ASN A 162 -4.53 22.45 -4.01
CA ASN A 162 -3.11 22.71 -4.20
C ASN A 162 -2.66 24.09 -3.69
N ILE A 163 -3.50 25.12 -3.86
CA ILE A 163 -3.15 26.53 -3.60
C ILE A 163 -4.38 27.24 -3.02
N VAL A 164 -4.15 28.12 -2.03
CA VAL A 164 -5.15 29.05 -1.49
C VAL A 164 -4.56 30.47 -1.49
N ASN A 165 -5.31 31.45 -2.00
CA ASN A 165 -4.88 32.86 -2.07
C ASN A 165 -3.48 33.07 -2.71
N GLY A 166 -3.11 32.26 -3.70
CA GLY A 166 -1.81 32.32 -4.38
C GLY A 166 -0.65 31.65 -3.62
N MET A 167 -0.91 31.07 -2.44
CA MET A 167 0.08 30.36 -1.63
C MET A 167 -0.16 28.84 -1.65
N ALA A 168 0.92 28.06 -1.68
CA ALA A 168 0.82 26.60 -1.63
C ALA A 168 0.22 26.12 -0.29
N ILE A 169 -0.64 25.11 -0.37
CA ILE A 169 -1.16 24.39 0.80
C ILE A 169 -0.15 23.31 1.18
N VAL A 170 0.17 23.17 2.46
CA VAL A 170 1.03 22.08 2.97
C VAL A 170 0.28 21.37 4.10
N PRO A 171 0.17 20.03 4.09
CA PRO A 171 0.27 19.16 2.92
C PRO A 171 -0.86 19.43 1.91
N CYS A 172 -0.56 19.41 0.60
CA CYS A 172 -1.55 19.58 -0.46
C CYS A 172 -2.28 18.28 -0.84
N GLY A 173 -3.44 18.44 -1.46
CA GLY A 173 -4.18 17.38 -2.12
C GLY A 173 -5.34 16.80 -1.31
N LEU A 174 -6.22 16.09 -2.02
CA LEU A 174 -7.49 15.59 -1.47
C LEU A 174 -7.31 14.64 -0.30
N ILE A 175 -6.23 13.86 -0.27
CA ILE A 175 -6.03 12.84 0.78
C ILE A 175 -5.80 13.50 2.14
N ALA A 176 -4.96 14.53 2.18
CA ALA A 176 -4.79 15.32 3.39
C ALA A 176 -6.06 16.12 3.68
N TRP A 177 -6.69 16.71 2.66
CA TRP A 177 -7.86 17.56 2.80
C TRP A 177 -9.06 16.87 3.46
N SER A 178 -9.33 15.60 3.13
CA SER A 178 -10.43 14.80 3.68
C SER A 178 -10.00 13.92 4.86
N LEU A 179 -9.04 14.38 5.67
CA LEU A 179 -8.60 13.68 6.87
C LEU A 179 -9.75 13.43 7.84
N PHE A 180 -9.90 12.19 8.29
CA PHE A 180 -10.93 11.82 9.26
C PHE A 180 -10.77 12.60 10.58
N ASN A 181 -11.87 13.15 11.12
CA ASN A 181 -11.83 14.12 12.22
C ASN A 181 -12.62 13.71 13.48
N ASP A 182 -13.30 12.57 13.49
CA ASP A 182 -13.99 12.16 14.72
C ASP A 182 -12.98 11.72 15.79
N THR A 183 -13.36 11.95 17.05
CA THR A 183 -12.56 11.61 18.21
C THR A 183 -13.31 10.60 19.07
N TYR A 184 -12.61 9.55 19.48
CA TYR A 184 -13.15 8.51 20.35
C TYR A 184 -12.55 8.59 21.75
N SER A 185 -13.40 8.42 22.76
CA SER A 185 -13.04 8.16 24.15
C SER A 185 -13.79 6.91 24.61
N PHE A 186 -13.14 6.10 25.43
CA PHE A 186 -13.70 4.86 25.95
C PHE A 186 -13.66 4.90 27.46
N SER A 187 -14.71 4.39 28.09
CA SER A 187 -14.75 4.17 29.52
C SER A 187 -15.39 2.82 29.81
N HIS A 188 -14.93 2.18 30.87
CA HIS A 188 -15.43 0.88 31.35
C HIS A 188 -15.64 0.97 32.87
N ASN A 189 -16.86 0.70 33.36
CA ASN A 189 -17.21 0.81 34.78
C ASN A 189 -16.76 2.14 35.44
N ASN A 190 -17.00 3.28 34.79
CA ASN A 190 -16.55 4.62 35.22
C ASN A 190 -15.02 4.81 35.32
N SER A 191 -14.23 3.89 34.77
CA SER A 191 -12.79 4.09 34.55
C SER A 191 -12.52 4.44 33.10
N ASP A 192 -11.78 5.53 32.88
CA ASP A 192 -11.39 5.95 31.53
C ASP A 192 -10.31 5.01 30.97
N LEU A 193 -10.50 4.57 29.74
CA LEU A 193 -9.56 3.76 28.98
C LEU A 193 -8.76 4.67 28.05
N THR A 194 -7.50 4.91 28.41
CA THR A 194 -6.60 5.75 27.61
C THR A 194 -6.26 5.08 26.28
N VAL A 195 -6.66 5.70 25.17
CA VAL A 195 -6.29 5.27 23.82
C VAL A 195 -4.94 5.88 23.43
N ASN A 196 -3.96 5.03 23.12
CA ASN A 196 -2.69 5.50 22.58
C ASN A 196 -2.84 5.87 21.09
N LYS A 197 -2.62 7.14 20.77
CA LYS A 197 -2.69 7.68 19.40
C LYS A 197 -1.32 7.84 18.73
N LYS A 198 -0.23 7.43 19.39
CA LYS A 198 1.14 7.57 18.89
C LYS A 198 1.64 6.26 18.30
N HIS A 199 2.47 6.36 17.27
CA HIS A 199 3.14 5.21 16.63
C HIS A 199 2.17 4.23 15.97
N ILE A 200 1.06 4.74 15.43
CA ILE A 200 0.02 3.93 14.77
C ILE A 200 0.26 3.76 13.27
N SER A 201 1.01 4.67 12.62
CA SER A 201 1.54 4.49 11.26
C SER A 201 2.65 3.44 11.17
N TRP A 202 3.07 3.12 9.94
CA TRP A 202 4.28 2.33 9.76
C TRP A 202 5.52 3.11 10.18
N LYS A 203 6.48 2.40 10.78
CA LYS A 203 7.77 2.98 11.14
C LYS A 203 8.48 3.61 9.92
N SER A 204 8.39 2.98 8.75
CA SER A 204 8.95 3.51 7.51
C SER A 204 8.34 4.85 7.09
N ASP A 205 7.06 5.08 7.37
CA ASP A 205 6.40 6.32 6.98
C ASP A 205 6.92 7.49 7.82
N ARG A 206 6.99 7.28 9.15
CA ARG A 206 7.51 8.27 10.10
C ARG A 206 9.00 8.57 9.93
N ASP A 207 9.78 7.55 9.59
CA ASP A 207 11.25 7.66 9.57
C ASP A 207 11.81 8.03 8.20
N HIS A 208 11.13 7.69 7.10
CA HIS A 208 11.68 7.80 5.74
C HIS A 208 10.77 8.47 4.70
N LYS A 209 9.45 8.35 4.83
CA LYS A 209 8.51 8.86 3.81
C LYS A 209 8.14 10.32 4.06
N PHE A 210 7.83 10.67 5.31
CA PHE A 210 7.39 11.99 5.70
C PHE A 210 8.52 12.78 6.38
N GLY A 211 8.67 14.05 5.99
CA GLY A 211 9.72 14.93 6.48
C GLY A 211 9.48 15.40 7.91
N LYS A 212 10.49 15.29 8.77
CA LYS A 212 10.44 15.77 10.18
C LYS A 212 10.39 17.29 10.32
N GLN A 213 10.73 18.01 9.25
CA GLN A 213 10.77 19.47 9.19
C GLN A 213 9.73 20.06 8.24
N VAL A 214 8.76 19.24 7.80
CA VAL A 214 7.63 19.69 6.99
C VAL A 214 6.44 19.89 7.91
N TYR A 215 5.92 21.12 7.96
CA TYR A 215 4.82 21.51 8.85
C TYR A 215 3.62 21.97 8.02
N PRO A 216 2.39 21.75 8.51
CA PRO A 216 1.20 22.28 7.86
C PRO A 216 1.24 23.80 7.69
N LYS A 217 0.78 24.29 6.54
CA LYS A 217 0.68 25.71 6.21
C LYS A 217 -0.49 25.95 5.28
N ASN A 218 -1.21 27.05 5.50
CA ASN A 218 -2.34 27.47 4.66
C ASN A 218 -3.41 26.36 4.49
N PHE A 219 -3.52 25.45 5.45
CA PHE A 219 -4.38 24.28 5.35
C PHE A 219 -5.81 24.62 5.79
N GLN A 220 -6.80 24.38 4.93
CA GLN A 220 -8.21 24.71 5.17
C GLN A 220 -8.47 26.17 5.60
N THR A 221 -7.68 27.12 5.10
CA THR A 221 -7.88 28.56 5.34
C THR A 221 -8.86 29.21 4.35
N GLY A 222 -9.33 28.45 3.36
CA GLY A 222 -10.35 28.89 2.39
C GLY A 222 -11.79 28.79 2.92
N GLY A 223 -12.76 29.01 2.03
CA GLY A 223 -14.19 28.94 2.38
C GLY A 223 -14.76 27.53 2.50
N ILE A 224 -14.06 26.52 1.97
CA ILE A 224 -14.47 25.11 2.06
C ILE A 224 -13.63 24.43 3.13
N ILE A 225 -14.27 23.64 3.98
CA ILE A 225 -13.63 22.79 4.98
C ILE A 225 -13.93 21.35 4.59
N GLY A 226 -12.89 20.53 4.50
CA GLY A 226 -13.02 19.11 4.24
C GLY A 226 -13.12 18.33 5.55
N GLY A 227 -12.04 17.64 5.87
CA GLY A 227 -11.86 16.84 7.08
C GLY A 227 -11.24 17.63 8.24
N ALA A 228 -10.38 16.96 9.00
CA ALA A 228 -9.76 17.49 10.21
C ALA A 228 -8.83 18.68 9.92
N ARG A 229 -8.75 19.59 10.88
CA ARG A 229 -7.72 20.63 10.88
C ARG A 229 -6.39 20.05 11.35
N LEU A 230 -5.32 20.56 10.78
CA LEU A 230 -3.95 20.18 11.14
C LEU A 230 -3.35 21.23 12.07
N ASP A 231 -2.61 20.76 13.06
CA ASP A 231 -1.83 21.62 13.97
C ASP A 231 -0.53 22.03 13.29
N GLU A 232 -0.31 23.33 13.13
CA GLU A 232 0.88 23.90 12.49
C GLU A 232 2.17 23.66 13.29
N SER A 233 2.07 23.31 14.58
CA SER A 233 3.21 23.00 15.44
C SER A 233 3.71 21.55 15.32
N ILE A 234 2.93 20.67 14.69
CA ILE A 234 3.24 19.24 14.57
C ILE A 234 3.70 18.93 13.13
N PRO A 235 4.87 18.31 12.93
CA PRO A 235 5.35 17.98 11.60
C PRO A 235 4.52 16.86 10.97
N VAL A 236 4.45 16.83 9.64
CA VAL A 236 3.70 15.83 8.86
C VAL A 236 4.14 14.40 9.09
N SER A 237 5.37 14.16 9.58
CA SER A 237 5.84 12.83 9.96
C SER A 237 5.23 12.29 11.26
N LEU A 238 4.69 13.19 12.09
CA LEU A 238 4.00 12.86 13.34
C LEU A 238 2.49 13.00 13.22
N LEU A 239 2.02 13.77 12.23
CA LEU A 239 0.65 13.68 11.78
C LEU A 239 0.46 12.28 11.19
N GLU A 240 -0.36 11.46 11.83
CA GLU A 240 -0.65 10.07 11.42
C GLU A 240 -1.52 10.04 10.13
N LEU A 241 -1.13 10.83 9.13
CA LEU A 241 -1.82 11.04 7.84
C LEU A 241 -1.91 9.74 7.02
N ASP A 242 -1.05 8.76 7.31
CA ASP A 242 -1.01 7.47 6.60
C ASP A 242 -2.20 6.56 6.87
N ILE A 243 -3.01 6.84 7.90
CA ILE A 243 -4.27 6.11 8.11
C ILE A 243 -5.27 6.36 6.94
N LEU A 244 -5.10 7.44 6.16
CA LEU A 244 -5.85 7.68 4.91
C LEU A 244 -5.13 7.32 3.62
N PHE A 245 -3.83 7.01 3.65
CA PHE A 245 -3.06 6.73 2.43
C PHE A 245 -3.13 5.26 2.00
N ARG A 246 -3.81 4.39 2.76
CA ARG A 246 -3.99 2.98 2.44
C ARG A 246 -5.46 2.60 2.29
N VAL A 247 -5.81 2.35 1.04
CA VAL A 247 -6.90 1.45 0.65
C VAL A 247 -6.52 0.06 1.18
N LEU A 248 -7.32 -0.51 2.08
CA LEU A 248 -7.40 -1.96 2.24
C LEU A 248 -8.23 -2.54 1.09
#